data_AF-A0A519KID1-F1
#
_entry.id   AF-A0A519KID1-F1
#
_cell.length_a   1.000
_cell.length_b   1.000
_cell.length_c   1.000
_cell.angle_alpha   90.00
_cell.angle_beta   90.00
_cell.angle_gamma   90.00
#
_symmetry.space_group_name_H-M   'P 1'
#
loop_
_entity.id
_entity.type
_entity.pdbx_description
1 polymer ?
#
loop_
_entity_poly.entity_id
_entity_poly.type
_entity_poly.pdbx_seq_one_letter_code
_entity_poly.pdbx_strand_id
1 'polypeptide(L)' 'AQHLSGALRAGEVLSGRDGVAMALVRVDRLDGQLTVDGRPVRVRRPDWLPAFTPVAG' A
#
# COMPACT_ATOMS: atom_id res chain seq x y z
N ALA A 1 -0.03 -5.59 15.48
CA ALA A 1 -0.05 -5.58 14.01
C ALA A 1 0.67 -4.32 13.51
N GLN A 2 1.44 -4.41 12.43
CA GLN A 2 2.11 -3.26 11.81
C GLN A 2 1.16 -2.63 10.78
N HIS A 3 1.02 -1.30 10.78
CA HIS A 3 0.02 -0.59 9.96
C HIS A 3 0.66 0.31 8.91
N LEU A 4 -0.02 0.53 7.78
CA LEU A 4 0.34 1.56 6.81
C LEU A 4 -0.38 2.88 7.16
N SER A 5 0.39 3.97 7.24
CA SER A 5 -0.14 5.31 7.53
C SER A 5 0.26 6.31 6.44
N GLY A 6 -0.74 6.94 5.82
CA GLY A 6 -0.62 8.30 5.28
C GLY A 6 -1.27 9.28 6.26
N ALA A 7 -1.86 10.39 5.79
CA ALA A 7 -2.66 11.29 6.66
C ALA A 7 -3.83 10.58 7.38
N LEU A 8 -4.19 9.35 6.95
CA LEU A 8 -5.12 8.42 7.60
C LEU A 8 -4.59 6.96 7.47
N ARG A 9 -5.08 6.04 8.32
CA ARG A 9 -4.74 4.60 8.26
C ARG A 9 -5.10 4.04 6.87
N ALA A 10 -4.08 3.65 6.12
CA ALA A 10 -4.19 3.23 4.72
C ALA A 10 -4.31 1.71 4.56
N GLY A 11 -3.86 0.93 5.55
CA GLY A 11 -3.88 -0.52 5.48
C GLY A 11 -3.15 -1.23 6.63
N GLU A 12 -2.94 -2.53 6.44
CA GLU A 12 -2.26 -3.44 7.37
C GLU A 12 -1.21 -4.27 6.64
N VAL A 13 -0.04 -4.42 7.26
CA VAL A 13 1.01 -5.32 6.79
C VAL A 13 0.65 -6.75 7.18
N LEU A 14 0.64 -7.66 6.21
CA LEU A 14 0.30 -9.08 6.39
C LEU A 14 1.56 -9.93 6.59
N SER A 15 2.61 -9.65 5.80
CA SER A 15 3.89 -10.33 5.88
C SER A 15 5.03 -9.42 5.45
N GLY A 16 6.24 -9.72 5.89
CA GLY A 16 7.43 -8.92 5.59
C GLY A 16 8.69 -9.78 5.53
N ARG A 17 9.62 -9.37 4.68
CA ARG A 17 10.97 -9.93 4.57
C ARG A 17 11.90 -8.86 4.02
N ASP A 18 13.09 -8.71 4.57
CA ASP A 18 14.23 -7.92 4.06
C ASP A 18 13.90 -6.87 2.99
N GLY A 19 13.33 -5.74 3.42
CA GLY A 19 13.07 -4.57 2.56
C GLY A 19 11.79 -4.64 1.73
N VAL A 20 11.01 -5.73 1.80
CA VAL A 20 9.71 -5.88 1.14
C VAL A 20 8.64 -6.39 2.09
N ALA A 21 7.39 -6.01 1.82
CA ALA A 21 6.24 -6.44 2.60
C ALA A 21 5.02 -6.63 1.70
N MET A 22 4.14 -7.54 2.11
CA MET A 22 2.80 -7.67 1.56
C MET A 22 1.81 -7.02 2.53
N ALA A 23 0.86 -6.27 1.99
CA ALA A 23 -0.11 -5.52 2.78
C ALA A 23 -1.50 -5.51 2.13
N LEU A 24 -2.54 -5.46 2.95
CA LEU A 24 -3.88 -5.08 2.52
C LEU A 24 -4.00 -3.56 2.61
N VAL A 25 -4.28 -2.91 1.48
CA VAL A 25 -4.30 -1.45 1.36
C VAL A 25 -5.57 -0.98 0.67
N ARG A 26 -6.11 0.15 1.12
CA ARG A 26 -7.22 0.82 0.47
C ARG A 26 -6.75 1.53 -0.81
N VAL A 27 -7.40 1.21 -1.93
CA VAL A 27 -7.03 1.75 -3.26
C VAL A 27 -7.18 3.27 -3.30
N ASP A 28 -8.22 3.82 -2.66
CA ASP A 28 -8.49 5.27 -2.58
C ASP A 28 -7.43 6.09 -1.80
N ARG A 29 -6.45 5.42 -1.18
CA ARG A 29 -5.41 6.07 -0.36
C ARG A 29 -4.00 5.84 -0.88
N LEU A 30 -3.86 5.24 -2.06
CA LEU A 30 -2.56 4.96 -2.67
C LEU A 30 -1.86 6.21 -3.21
N ASP A 31 -2.61 7.28 -3.50
CA ASP A 31 -2.06 8.52 -4.07
C ASP A 31 -1.29 9.37 -3.05
N GLY A 32 -1.39 9.05 -1.76
CA GLY A 32 -0.68 9.73 -0.67
C GLY A 32 0.65 9.07 -0.28
N GLN A 33 1.43 9.75 0.56
CA GLN A 33 2.62 9.14 1.18
C GLN A 33 2.19 8.00 2.11
N LEU A 34 2.79 6.82 1.92
CA LEU A 34 2.60 5.67 2.79
C LEU A 34 3.83 5.46 3.67
N THR A 35 3.59 5.15 4.94
CA THR A 35 4.64 4.82 5.90
C THR A 35 4.31 3.52 6.63
N VAL A 36 5.34 2.74 6.98
CA VAL A 36 5.28 1.62 7.93
C VAL A 36 6.28 1.92 9.02
N ASP A 37 5.83 1.96 10.28
CA ASP A 37 6.67 2.33 11.44
C ASP A 37 7.44 3.63 11.22
N GLY A 38 6.78 4.63 10.61
CA GLY A 38 7.36 5.94 10.28
C GLY A 38 8.33 5.95 9.09
N ARG A 39 8.62 4.79 8.48
CA ARG A 39 9.49 4.68 7.30
C ARG A 39 8.67 4.79 6.02
N PRO A 40 9.06 5.63 5.06
CA PRO A 40 8.34 5.74 3.80
C PRO A 40 8.45 4.45 3.00
N VAL A 41 7.32 4.03 2.43
CA VAL A 41 7.22 2.84 1.58
C VAL A 41 6.51 3.19 0.27
N ARG A 42 6.72 2.37 -0.76
CA ARG A 42 6.05 2.50 -2.05
C ARG A 42 5.36 1.18 -2.38
N VAL A 43 4.14 1.28 -2.91
CA VAL A 43 3.49 0.11 -3.51
C VAL A 43 4.17 -0.22 -4.82
N ARG A 44 4.65 -1.45 -4.95
CA ARG A 44 5.14 -1.99 -6.21
C ARG A 44 3.99 -2.68 -6.91
N ARG A 45 3.62 -2.18 -8.10
CA ARG A 45 2.68 -2.88 -8.97
C ARG A 45 3.47 -3.92 -9.78
N PRO A 46 3.12 -5.21 -9.73
CA PRO A 46 3.77 -6.20 -10.57
C PRO A 46 3.46 -5.97 -12.05
N ASP A 47 4.43 -6.22 -12.93
CA ASP A 47 4.31 -5.92 -14.37
C ASP A 47 3.26 -6.76 -15.10
N TRP A 48 2.91 -7.91 -14.53
CA TRP A 48 1.86 -8.79 -15.05
C TRP A 48 0.45 -8.32 -14.67
N LEU A 49 0.30 -7.37 -13.74
CA LEU A 49 -1.00 -6.88 -13.30
C LEU A 49 -1.49 -5.79 -14.28
N PRO A 50 -2.66 -5.94 -14.92
CA PRO A 50 -3.19 -4.90 -15.79
C PRO A 50 -3.42 -3.58 -15.02
N ALA A 51 -3.38 -2.46 -15.73
CA ALA A 51 -3.69 -1.17 -15.14
C ALA A 51 -5.10 -1.20 -14.55
N PHE A 52 -5.25 -0.70 -13.31
CA PHE A 52 -6.56 -0.55 -12.71
C PHE A 52 -7.27 0.63 -13.39
N THR A 53 -8.31 0.33 -14.15
CA THR A 53 -9.24 1.35 -14.66
C THR A 53 -10.45 1.39 -13.72
N PRO A 54 -10.64 2.46 -12.93
CA PRO A 54 -11.86 2.62 -12.16
C PRO A 54 -13.04 2.69 -13.15
N VAL A 55 -14.04 1.82 -12.98
CA VAL A 55 -15.35 2.05 -13.58
C VAL A 55 -15.97 3.23 -12.85
N ALA A 56 -16.22 4.33 -13.57
CA ALA A 56 -17.12 5.36 -13.06
C ALA A 56 -18.48 4.70 -12.84
N GLY A 57 -18.98 4.79 -11.61
CA GLY A 57 -20.23 4.16 -11.19
C GLY A 57 -21.44 4.61 -12.01
#